data_AF-T2IX76-F1
#
_entry.id   AF-T2IX76-F1
#
_cell.length_a   1.000
_cell.length_b   1.000
_cell.length_c   1.000
_cell.angle_alpha   90.00
_cell.angle_beta   90.00
_cell.angle_gamma   90.00
#
_symmetry.space_group_name_H-M   'P 1'
#
loop_
_entity.id
_entity.type
_entity.pdbx_description
1 polymer ?
#
loop_
_entity_poly.entity_id
_entity_poly.type
_entity_poly.pdbx_seq_one_letter_code
_entity_poly.pdbx_strand_id
1 'polypeptide(L)'
;MGKTRLLNRVLAKVKEDKQDDCQIVILNWQNEFDSTTFNNYNEFLKNFCATSEKYLGLRNNLDTYWNNRGTPNNKTTGYFSQSLLTQIDRQLILVLEEMDLVFDYPLIATDFCGLLRGWHEESKRDKLWQKLSLVIVHSTDKYASLDITNSPLNNIGETISIEEFTRSEVDQIIQSYDLSLSNEQVENLIALVKGHPFLVNHALKKMAFQSMKLEEILAKADTKESIYRDHLLKLLNILQEKPPLKEAFKKVVTESAPVNLNAHISFKLESVGLIRINGDLAEPRSPLYRQYFAKNL
;
A
#
# COMPACT_ATOMS: atom_id res chain seq x y z
N MET A 1 -0.05 -7.10 -3.13
CA MET A 1 0.76 -7.20 -1.89
C MET A 1 -0.01 -7.71 -0.67
N GLY A 2 -1.29 -8.10 -0.73
CA GLY A 2 -1.96 -8.71 0.45
C GLY A 2 -2.27 -7.75 1.62
N LYS A 3 -2.05 -6.44 1.44
CA LYS A 3 -2.32 -5.38 2.43
C LYS A 3 -3.73 -5.47 3.01
N THR A 4 -4.75 -5.50 2.17
CA THR A 4 -6.16 -5.63 2.61
C THR A 4 -6.40 -6.93 3.39
N ARG A 5 -5.74 -8.04 3.04
CA ARG A 5 -5.86 -9.30 3.80
C ARG A 5 -5.21 -9.18 5.18
N LEU A 6 -4.05 -8.53 5.27
CA LEU A 6 -3.39 -8.25 6.54
C LEU A 6 -4.26 -7.32 7.41
N LEU A 7 -4.75 -6.22 6.84
CA LEU A 7 -5.66 -5.29 7.50
C LEU A 7 -6.88 -6.03 8.06
N ASN A 8 -7.58 -6.81 7.23
CA ASN A 8 -8.77 -7.53 7.66
C ASN A 8 -8.48 -8.52 8.81
N ARG A 9 -7.31 -9.17 8.80
CA ARG A 9 -6.88 -10.05 9.90
C ARG A 9 -6.60 -9.27 11.18
N VAL A 10 -5.89 -8.15 11.09
CA VAL A 10 -5.62 -7.27 12.25
C VAL A 10 -6.92 -6.74 12.83
N LEU A 11 -7.82 -6.22 11.99
CA LEU A 11 -9.12 -5.71 12.44
C LEU A 11 -10.00 -6.80 13.04
N ALA A 12 -9.98 -8.02 12.49
CA ALA A 12 -10.68 -9.16 13.07
C ALA A 12 -10.15 -9.48 14.48
N LYS A 13 -8.82 -9.47 14.65
CA LYS A 13 -8.20 -9.72 15.96
C LYS A 13 -8.51 -8.60 16.96
N VAL A 14 -8.48 -7.35 16.52
CA VAL A 14 -8.88 -6.20 17.35
C VAL A 14 -10.34 -6.30 17.78
N LYS A 15 -11.25 -6.71 16.89
CA LYS A 15 -12.66 -6.94 17.25
C LYS A 15 -12.85 -8.08 18.24
N GLU A 16 -12.03 -9.13 18.17
CA GLU A 16 -12.04 -10.23 19.12
C GLU A 16 -11.52 -9.79 20.50
N ASP A 17 -10.41 -9.03 20.54
CA ASP A 17 -9.73 -8.67 21.79
C ASP A 17 -10.33 -7.43 22.48
N LYS A 18 -10.97 -6.52 21.74
CA LYS A 18 -11.44 -5.20 22.22
C LYS A 18 -12.89 -4.89 21.83
N GLN A 19 -13.74 -5.92 21.84
CA GLN A 19 -15.08 -5.92 21.22
C GLN A 19 -15.96 -4.71 21.60
N ASP A 20 -15.88 -4.22 22.85
CA ASP A 20 -16.67 -3.08 23.34
C ASP A 20 -15.90 -1.75 23.40
N ASP A 21 -14.56 -1.79 23.36
CA ASP A 21 -13.68 -0.64 23.62
C ASP A 21 -13.24 0.11 22.35
N CYS A 22 -13.61 -0.39 21.17
CA CYS A 22 -13.24 0.26 19.91
C CYS A 22 -14.39 0.32 18.89
N GLN A 23 -14.41 1.40 18.12
CA GLN A 23 -15.25 1.59 16.95
C GLN A 23 -14.34 1.66 15.73
N ILE A 24 -14.59 0.79 14.74
CA ILE A 24 -13.78 0.73 13.51
C ILE A 24 -14.60 1.31 12.36
N VAL A 25 -14.04 2.30 11.70
CA VAL A 25 -14.58 2.88 10.46
C VAL A 25 -13.57 2.61 9.36
N ILE A 26 -14.04 2.02 8.26
CA ILE A 26 -13.21 1.77 7.07
C ILE A 26 -13.75 2.63 5.96
N LEU A 27 -12.90 3.52 5.46
CA LEU A 27 -13.16 4.37 4.33
C LEU A 27 -12.27 3.91 3.18
N ASN A 28 -12.89 3.43 2.11
CA ASN A 28 -12.18 3.01 0.91
C ASN A 28 -12.30 4.10 -0.15
N TRP A 29 -11.17 4.67 -0.57
CA TRP A 29 -11.17 5.84 -1.45
C TRP A 29 -11.77 5.57 -2.83
N GLN A 30 -11.56 4.37 -3.35
CA GLN A 30 -12.06 3.94 -4.65
C GLN A 30 -13.58 3.81 -4.68
N ASN A 31 -14.21 3.48 -3.55
CA ASN A 31 -15.65 3.27 -3.45
C ASN A 31 -16.41 4.53 -3.02
N GLU A 32 -15.80 5.39 -2.21
CA GLU A 32 -16.48 6.51 -1.55
C GLU A 32 -16.30 7.86 -2.28
N PHE A 33 -15.33 7.97 -3.19
CA PHE A 33 -14.99 9.24 -3.84
C PHE A 33 -14.90 9.09 -5.35
N ASP A 34 -15.80 9.77 -6.06
CA ASP A 34 -15.72 9.89 -7.52
C ASP A 34 -14.61 10.86 -7.94
N SER A 35 -14.15 10.74 -9.18
CA SER A 35 -13.09 11.58 -9.77
C SER A 35 -13.38 13.08 -9.69
N THR A 36 -14.66 13.48 -9.68
CA THR A 36 -15.11 14.86 -9.54
C THR A 36 -14.86 15.44 -8.14
N THR A 37 -14.82 14.59 -7.11
CA THR A 37 -14.60 14.99 -5.73
C THR A 37 -13.18 15.51 -5.50
N PHE A 38 -12.24 15.04 -6.30
CA PHE A 38 -10.83 15.43 -6.20
C PHE A 38 -10.49 16.75 -6.94
N ASN A 39 -11.48 17.44 -7.49
CA ASN A 39 -11.27 18.75 -8.13
C ASN A 39 -11.33 19.93 -7.15
N ASN A 40 -11.89 19.73 -5.95
CA ASN A 40 -12.06 20.79 -4.97
C ASN A 40 -11.75 20.26 -3.57
N TYR A 41 -10.68 20.77 -2.96
CA TYR A 41 -10.23 20.32 -1.65
C TYR A 41 -11.28 20.53 -0.54
N ASN A 42 -12.07 21.61 -0.63
CA ASN A 42 -13.13 21.87 0.32
C ASN A 42 -14.26 20.83 0.22
N GLU A 43 -14.67 20.47 -1.01
CA GLU A 43 -15.69 19.44 -1.23
C GLU A 43 -15.17 18.04 -0.88
N PHE A 44 -13.89 17.77 -1.16
CA PHE A 44 -13.21 16.55 -0.73
C PHE A 44 -13.29 16.37 0.79
N LEU A 45 -12.93 17.40 1.57
CA LEU A 45 -12.96 17.33 3.03
C LEU A 45 -14.39 17.26 3.59
N LYS A 46 -15.37 17.93 2.96
CA LYS A 46 -16.79 17.78 3.30
C LYS A 46 -17.24 16.35 3.14
N ASN A 47 -16.95 15.75 1.97
CA ASN A 47 -17.34 14.38 1.67
C ASN A 47 -16.65 13.41 2.63
N PHE A 48 -15.36 13.61 2.92
CA PHE A 48 -14.64 12.81 3.91
C PHE A 48 -15.30 12.86 5.30
N CYS A 49 -15.70 14.05 5.77
CA CYS A 49 -16.42 14.21 7.02
C CYS A 49 -17.81 13.54 6.99
N ALA A 50 -18.59 13.78 5.93
CA ALA A 50 -19.94 13.23 5.79
C ALA A 50 -19.93 11.69 5.73
N THR A 51 -18.98 11.12 4.99
CA THR A 51 -18.79 9.67 4.90
C THR A 51 -18.37 9.10 6.25
N SER A 52 -17.43 9.74 6.96
CA SER A 52 -17.03 9.33 8.32
C SER A 52 -18.24 9.30 9.27
N GLU A 53 -19.05 10.35 9.27
CA GLU A 53 -20.26 10.45 10.11
C GLU A 53 -21.27 9.35 9.80
N LYS A 54 -21.54 9.11 8.51
CA LYS A 54 -22.43 8.05 8.03
C LYS A 54 -22.01 6.68 8.56
N TYR A 55 -20.73 6.34 8.49
CA TYR A 55 -20.21 5.07 9.01
C TYR A 55 -20.22 5.00 10.54
N LEU A 56 -20.14 6.14 11.23
CA LEU A 56 -20.27 6.21 12.68
C LEU A 56 -21.73 6.13 13.16
N GLY A 57 -22.71 6.27 12.26
CA GLY A 57 -24.14 6.29 12.61
C GLY A 57 -24.55 7.55 13.37
N LEU A 58 -23.79 8.64 13.23
CA LEU A 58 -24.07 9.92 13.89
C LEU A 58 -25.01 10.79 13.03
N ARG A 59 -25.64 11.79 13.64
CA ARG A 59 -26.58 12.69 12.92
C ARG A 59 -25.84 13.80 12.20
N ASN A 60 -26.28 14.08 10.96
CA ASN A 60 -25.73 15.10 10.08
C ASN A 60 -25.89 16.52 10.63
N ASN A 61 -24.79 17.04 11.17
CA ASN A 61 -24.63 18.44 11.57
C ASN A 61 -23.56 19.15 10.73
N LEU A 62 -23.13 18.55 9.61
CA LEU A 62 -22.00 19.02 8.82
C LEU A 62 -22.19 20.45 8.30
N ASP A 63 -23.38 20.79 7.83
CA ASP A 63 -23.69 22.10 7.26
C ASP A 63 -23.50 23.24 8.27
N THR A 64 -23.81 22.99 9.55
CA THR A 64 -23.64 23.99 10.62
C THR A 64 -22.15 24.30 10.84
N TYR A 65 -21.28 23.30 10.78
CA TYR A 65 -19.84 23.48 10.95
C TYR A 65 -19.19 24.07 9.70
N TRP A 66 -19.67 23.71 8.51
CA TRP A 66 -19.04 24.15 7.27
C TRP A 66 -19.31 25.61 6.91
N ASN A 67 -20.37 26.19 7.47
CA ASN A 67 -20.72 27.61 7.32
C ASN A 67 -19.85 28.56 8.17
N ASN A 68 -19.05 28.04 9.10
CA ASN A 68 -18.16 28.86 9.92
C ASN A 68 -16.97 29.44 9.12
N ARG A 69 -16.35 30.51 9.64
CA ARG A 69 -15.10 31.06 9.07
C ARG A 69 -13.93 30.13 9.39
N GLY A 70 -12.99 30.01 8.45
CA GLY A 70 -11.77 29.20 8.62
C GLY A 70 -11.36 28.48 7.35
N THR A 71 -10.15 27.93 7.36
CA THR A 71 -9.68 27.06 6.28
C THR A 71 -10.43 25.73 6.29
N PRO A 72 -10.51 25.01 5.15
CA PRO A 72 -11.08 23.66 5.11
C PRO A 72 -10.48 22.71 6.16
N ASN A 73 -9.17 22.80 6.43
CA ASN A 73 -8.49 22.01 7.46
C ASN A 73 -9.01 22.30 8.85
N ASN A 74 -9.13 23.59 9.22
CA ASN A 74 -9.63 23.97 10.54
C ASN A 74 -11.08 23.52 10.74
N LYS A 75 -11.91 23.61 9.69
CA LYS A 75 -13.30 23.12 9.71
C LYS A 75 -13.36 21.61 9.93
N THR A 76 -12.52 20.86 9.21
CA THR A 76 -12.44 19.40 9.32
C THR A 76 -11.98 18.99 10.72
N THR A 77 -10.89 19.58 11.22
CA THR A 77 -10.38 19.33 12.58
C THR A 77 -11.41 19.69 13.65
N GLY A 78 -12.08 20.83 13.50
CA GLY A 78 -13.15 21.26 14.41
C GLY A 78 -14.34 20.31 14.42
N TYR A 79 -14.75 19.83 13.24
CA TYR A 79 -15.84 18.87 13.12
C TYR A 79 -15.48 17.50 13.72
N PHE A 80 -14.28 16.98 13.44
CA PHE A 80 -13.82 15.72 14.04
C PHE A 80 -13.73 15.82 15.56
N SER A 81 -13.14 16.89 16.10
CA SER A 81 -13.02 17.06 17.55
C SER A 81 -14.38 17.31 18.21
N GLN A 82 -15.14 18.31 17.76
CA GLN A 82 -16.33 18.81 18.48
C GLN A 82 -17.61 18.05 18.17
N SER A 83 -17.71 17.42 17.00
CA SER A 83 -18.90 16.66 16.58
C SER A 83 -18.65 15.15 16.68
N LEU A 84 -17.55 14.63 16.14
CA LEU A 84 -17.36 13.17 16.07
C LEU A 84 -16.78 12.60 17.38
N LEU A 85 -15.57 13.02 17.78
CA LEU A 85 -14.82 12.42 18.89
C LEU A 85 -15.43 12.69 20.27
N THR A 86 -16.20 13.78 20.43
CA THR A 86 -16.97 14.09 21.65
C THR A 86 -18.17 13.16 21.83
N GLN A 87 -18.76 12.66 20.74
CA GLN A 87 -19.91 11.75 20.77
C GLN A 87 -19.50 10.28 20.92
N ILE A 88 -18.20 9.99 20.84
CA ILE A 88 -17.66 8.62 20.91
C ILE A 88 -16.94 8.44 22.24
N ASP A 89 -17.45 7.55 23.09
CA ASP A 89 -16.87 7.26 24.41
C ASP A 89 -15.71 6.24 24.37
N ARG A 90 -15.47 5.65 23.20
CA ARG A 90 -14.49 4.58 22.95
C ARG A 90 -13.43 4.98 21.93
N GLN A 91 -12.41 4.15 21.74
CA GLN A 91 -11.36 4.41 20.75
C GLN A 91 -11.93 4.30 19.32
N LEU A 92 -11.75 5.32 18.49
CA LEU A 92 -12.09 5.31 17.07
C LEU A 92 -10.86 4.91 16.26
N ILE A 93 -10.93 3.77 15.58
CA ILE A 93 -9.96 3.34 14.58
C ILE A 93 -10.51 3.72 13.21
N LEU A 94 -9.90 4.72 12.59
CA LEU A 94 -10.25 5.19 11.26
C LEU A 94 -9.24 4.64 10.24
N VAL A 95 -9.72 3.74 9.39
CA VAL A 95 -8.94 3.08 8.35
C VAL A 95 -9.17 3.78 7.02
N LEU A 96 -8.10 4.25 6.40
CA LEU A 96 -8.09 4.89 5.09
C LEU A 96 -7.48 3.92 4.07
N GLU A 97 -8.33 3.19 3.34
CA GLU A 97 -7.91 2.28 2.27
C GLU A 97 -7.80 2.98 0.92
N GLU A 98 -6.82 2.54 0.12
CA GLU A 98 -6.56 3.05 -1.23
C GLU A 98 -6.22 4.54 -1.24
N MET A 99 -5.59 5.03 -0.17
CA MET A 99 -5.18 6.44 -0.05
C MET A 99 -4.21 6.86 -1.17
N ASP A 100 -3.54 5.92 -1.84
CA ASP A 100 -2.69 6.22 -2.97
C ASP A 100 -3.41 6.90 -4.15
N LEU A 101 -4.73 6.78 -4.25
CA LEU A 101 -5.55 7.52 -5.23
C LEU A 101 -5.51 9.04 -4.98
N VAL A 102 -5.38 9.48 -3.74
CA VAL A 102 -5.25 10.92 -3.41
C VAL A 102 -4.00 11.50 -4.03
N PHE A 103 -2.94 10.70 -4.17
CA PHE A 103 -1.65 11.18 -4.65
C PHE A 103 -1.66 11.55 -6.14
N ASP A 104 -2.64 11.07 -6.91
CA ASP A 104 -2.87 11.54 -8.28
C ASP A 104 -3.28 13.04 -8.34
N TYR A 105 -3.61 13.64 -7.19
CA TYR A 105 -4.02 15.04 -7.03
C TYR A 105 -3.09 15.79 -6.06
N PRO A 106 -1.95 16.35 -6.54
CA PRO A 106 -0.88 16.87 -5.67
C PRO A 106 -1.30 17.94 -4.65
N LEU A 107 -2.23 18.83 -5.03
CA LEU A 107 -2.74 19.87 -4.13
C LEU A 107 -3.51 19.25 -2.95
N ILE A 108 -4.42 18.31 -3.23
CA ILE A 108 -5.18 17.60 -2.19
C ILE A 108 -4.25 16.73 -1.36
N ALA A 109 -3.34 16.00 -1.99
CA ALA A 109 -2.39 15.13 -1.31
C ALA A 109 -1.57 15.89 -0.27
N THR A 110 -1.02 17.04 -0.63
CA THR A 110 -0.17 17.84 0.25
C THR A 110 -0.94 18.31 1.48
N ASP A 111 -2.11 18.94 1.27
CA ASP A 111 -2.89 19.50 2.36
C ASP A 111 -3.53 18.40 3.23
N PHE A 112 -4.01 17.31 2.64
CA PHE A 112 -4.61 16.20 3.36
C PHE A 112 -3.59 15.41 4.18
N CYS A 113 -2.40 15.12 3.62
CA CYS A 113 -1.33 14.50 4.41
C CYS A 113 -0.87 15.43 5.55
N GLY A 114 -0.82 16.74 5.30
CA GLY A 114 -0.57 17.75 6.33
C GLY A 114 -1.60 17.73 7.46
N LEU A 115 -2.88 17.58 7.11
CA LEU A 115 -3.98 17.45 8.07
C LEU A 115 -3.82 16.20 8.94
N LEU A 116 -3.60 15.03 8.33
CA LEU A 116 -3.42 13.76 9.06
C LEU A 116 -2.19 13.79 9.98
N ARG A 117 -1.09 14.41 9.52
CA ARG A 117 0.08 14.65 10.37
C ARG A 117 -0.26 15.56 11.55
N GLY A 118 -1.05 16.61 11.32
CA GLY A 118 -1.54 17.48 12.39
C GLY A 118 -2.31 16.70 13.44
N TRP A 119 -3.26 15.85 13.02
CA TRP A 119 -4.03 15.01 13.95
C TRP A 119 -3.15 14.01 14.72
N HIS A 120 -2.13 13.44 14.08
CA HIS A 120 -1.15 12.58 14.75
C HIS A 120 -0.35 13.35 15.81
N GLU A 121 0.05 14.60 15.56
CA GLU A 121 0.75 15.40 16.57
C GLU A 121 -0.17 15.85 17.71
N GLU A 122 -1.44 16.17 17.40
CA GLU A 122 -2.43 16.51 18.42
C GLU A 122 -2.74 15.32 19.35
N SER A 123 -2.79 14.09 18.83
CA SER A 123 -3.02 12.90 19.67
C SER A 123 -1.93 12.66 20.71
N LYS A 124 -0.73 13.22 20.54
CA LYS A 124 0.33 13.17 21.57
C LYS A 124 0.07 14.11 22.75
N ARG A 125 -0.79 15.12 22.58
CA ARG A 125 -0.97 16.22 23.54
C ARG A 125 -2.39 16.29 24.11
N ASP A 126 -3.39 16.00 23.30
CA ASP A 126 -4.80 16.15 23.64
C ASP A 126 -5.47 14.78 23.85
N LYS A 127 -6.11 14.59 25.01
CA LYS A 127 -6.82 13.36 25.40
C LYS A 127 -7.99 13.03 24.47
N LEU A 128 -8.63 14.02 23.86
CA LEU A 128 -9.70 13.81 22.89
C LEU A 128 -9.14 13.19 21.62
N TRP A 129 -8.02 13.68 21.11
CA TRP A 129 -7.36 13.16 19.92
C TRP A 129 -6.69 11.81 20.16
N GLN A 130 -6.33 11.46 21.41
CA GLN A 130 -5.89 10.11 21.78
C GLN A 130 -6.95 9.03 21.51
N LYS A 131 -8.24 9.41 21.44
CA LYS A 131 -9.30 8.48 21.05
C LYS A 131 -9.21 8.09 19.57
N LEU A 132 -8.56 8.89 18.72
CA LEU A 132 -8.44 8.62 17.29
C LEU A 132 -7.16 7.84 16.98
N SER A 133 -7.30 6.73 16.27
CA SER A 133 -6.19 5.95 15.71
C SER A 133 -6.36 5.84 14.21
N LEU A 134 -5.37 6.32 13.47
CA LEU A 134 -5.36 6.30 12.01
C LEU A 134 -4.64 5.06 11.51
N VAL A 135 -5.26 4.33 10.59
CA VAL A 135 -4.62 3.24 9.84
C VAL A 135 -4.66 3.62 8.37
N ILE A 136 -3.51 3.92 7.78
CA ILE A 136 -3.42 4.35 6.39
C ILE A 136 -2.89 3.19 5.55
N VAL A 137 -3.68 2.75 4.57
CA VAL A 137 -3.30 1.70 3.64
C VAL A 137 -3.14 2.30 2.25
N HIS A 138 -1.91 2.29 1.76
CA HIS A 138 -1.59 2.82 0.44
C HIS A 138 -0.68 1.89 -0.36
N SER A 139 -0.65 2.10 -1.66
CA SER A 139 0.35 1.56 -2.56
C SER A 139 1.45 2.59 -2.86
N THR A 140 2.66 2.10 -3.10
CA THR A 140 3.85 2.93 -3.40
C THR A 140 4.20 2.93 -4.89
N ASP A 141 3.52 2.13 -5.71
CA ASP A 141 3.73 2.07 -7.17
C ASP A 141 3.38 3.39 -7.84
N LYS A 142 2.39 4.12 -7.33
CA LYS A 142 2.03 5.47 -7.79
C LYS A 142 3.18 6.48 -7.65
N TYR A 143 4.11 6.29 -6.71
CA TYR A 143 5.20 7.25 -6.47
C TYR A 143 6.14 7.42 -7.67
N ALA A 144 6.24 6.43 -8.56
CA ALA A 144 7.02 6.56 -9.79
C ALA A 144 6.53 7.69 -10.71
N SER A 145 5.22 7.98 -10.68
CA SER A 145 4.60 9.01 -11.52
C SER A 145 4.58 10.39 -10.88
N LEU A 146 4.87 10.47 -9.58
CA LEU A 146 4.83 11.72 -8.82
C LEU A 146 6.19 12.42 -8.84
N ASP A 147 6.16 13.75 -8.74
CA ASP A 147 7.36 14.56 -8.54
C ASP A 147 7.69 14.67 -7.05
N ILE A 148 8.00 13.53 -6.45
CA ILE A 148 8.36 13.41 -5.03
C ILE A 148 9.71 12.73 -4.87
N THR A 149 10.39 13.11 -3.80
CA THR A 149 11.69 12.55 -3.40
C THR A 149 11.60 11.68 -2.15
N ASN A 150 10.45 11.71 -1.47
CA ASN A 150 10.15 10.95 -0.25
C ASN A 150 8.64 10.64 -0.19
N SER A 151 8.22 9.73 0.70
CA SER A 151 6.80 9.46 0.92
C SER A 151 6.03 10.72 1.36
N PRO A 152 4.84 11.01 0.78
CA PRO A 152 3.96 12.09 1.25
C PRO A 152 3.49 11.91 2.70
N LEU A 153 3.50 10.66 3.18
CA LEU A 153 3.11 10.26 4.54
C LEU A 153 4.30 10.21 5.50
N ASN A 154 5.47 10.71 5.10
CA ASN A 154 6.62 10.73 5.99
C ASN A 154 6.29 11.46 7.29
N ASN A 155 6.76 10.89 8.41
CA ASN A 155 6.50 11.31 9.78
C ASN A 155 5.02 11.23 10.23
N ILE A 156 4.20 10.39 9.60
CA ILE A 156 2.84 10.09 10.07
C ILE A 156 2.84 8.68 10.67
N GLY A 157 3.08 8.59 11.98
CA GLY A 157 3.05 7.33 12.71
C GLY A 157 4.12 6.33 12.32
N GLU A 158 3.83 5.05 12.57
CA GLU A 158 4.71 3.92 12.28
C GLU A 158 4.35 3.27 10.94
N THR A 159 5.36 3.03 10.11
CA THR A 159 5.20 2.39 8.80
C THR A 159 5.42 0.88 8.93
N ILE A 160 4.40 0.09 8.58
CA ILE A 160 4.51 -1.36 8.47
C ILE A 160 4.69 -1.71 6.99
N SER A 161 5.90 -2.12 6.62
CA SER A 161 6.19 -2.63 5.28
C SER A 161 5.88 -4.12 5.19
N ILE A 162 5.38 -4.57 4.04
CA ILE A 162 5.22 -6.00 3.77
C ILE A 162 6.53 -6.51 3.17
N GLU A 163 7.27 -7.24 4.00
CA GLU A 163 8.51 -7.89 3.64
C GLU A 163 8.29 -9.18 2.85
N GLU A 164 9.38 -9.73 2.33
CA GLU A 164 9.37 -11.01 1.65
C GLU A 164 9.28 -12.18 2.61
N PHE A 165 8.57 -13.22 2.17
CA PHE A 165 8.40 -14.41 2.96
C PHE A 165 9.73 -15.13 3.15
N THR A 166 10.00 -15.44 4.40
CA THR A 166 11.01 -16.42 4.81
C THR A 166 10.62 -17.81 4.34
N ARG A 167 11.59 -18.73 4.31
CA ARG A 167 11.35 -20.14 4.00
C ARG A 167 10.22 -20.74 4.86
N SER A 168 10.24 -20.47 6.17
CA SER A 168 9.23 -20.97 7.10
C SER A 168 7.83 -20.44 6.79
N GLU A 169 7.71 -19.18 6.37
CA GLU A 169 6.40 -18.61 5.99
C GLU A 169 5.90 -19.20 4.66
N VAL A 170 6.80 -19.49 3.71
CA VAL A 170 6.43 -20.19 2.48
C VAL A 170 5.90 -21.60 2.80
N ASP A 171 6.57 -22.34 3.69
CA ASP A 171 6.13 -23.67 4.12
C ASP A 171 4.74 -23.63 4.78
N GLN A 172 4.46 -22.62 5.62
CA GLN A 172 3.14 -22.42 6.21
C GLN A 172 2.05 -22.15 5.15
N ILE A 173 2.38 -21.38 4.11
CA ILE A 173 1.44 -21.10 3.03
C ILE A 173 1.17 -22.38 2.22
N ILE A 174 2.21 -23.17 1.92
CA ILE A 174 2.10 -24.46 1.24
C ILE A 174 1.14 -25.39 1.99
N GLN A 175 1.31 -25.51 3.31
CA GLN A 175 0.42 -26.28 4.18
C GLN A 175 -1.02 -25.75 4.14
N SER A 176 -1.21 -24.43 4.12
CA SER A 176 -2.56 -23.84 4.05
C SER A 176 -3.32 -24.09 2.74
N TYR A 177 -2.61 -24.53 1.69
CA TYR A 177 -3.19 -24.95 0.41
C TYR A 177 -3.21 -26.47 0.24
N ASP A 178 -2.87 -27.24 1.28
CA ASP A 178 -2.76 -28.70 1.25
C ASP A 178 -1.82 -29.22 0.13
N LEU A 179 -0.78 -28.44 -0.21
CA LEU A 179 0.19 -28.80 -1.24
C LEU A 179 1.32 -29.65 -0.66
N SER A 180 1.73 -30.68 -1.39
CA SER A 180 2.87 -31.54 -1.04
C SER A 180 4.07 -31.22 -1.94
N LEU A 181 4.91 -30.29 -1.49
CA LEU A 181 6.14 -29.89 -2.18
C LEU A 181 7.37 -30.43 -1.46
N SER A 182 8.35 -30.92 -2.21
CA SER A 182 9.65 -31.32 -1.67
C SER A 182 10.48 -30.08 -1.29
N ASN A 183 11.48 -30.26 -0.41
CA ASN A 183 12.38 -29.18 -0.01
C ASN A 183 13.08 -28.51 -1.21
N GLU A 184 13.49 -29.30 -2.20
CA GLU A 184 14.14 -28.80 -3.41
C GLU A 184 13.19 -27.93 -4.24
N GLN A 185 11.93 -28.34 -4.38
CA GLN A 185 10.92 -27.55 -5.08
C GLN A 185 10.68 -26.20 -4.38
N VAL A 186 10.60 -26.17 -3.06
CA VAL A 186 10.42 -24.91 -2.31
C VAL A 186 11.64 -24.01 -2.48
N GLU A 187 12.85 -24.55 -2.38
CA GLU A 187 14.08 -23.78 -2.62
C GLU A 187 14.13 -23.22 -4.05
N ASN A 188 13.73 -23.99 -5.06
CA ASN A 188 13.68 -23.52 -6.45
C ASN A 188 12.68 -22.37 -6.65
N LEU A 189 11.51 -22.43 -5.99
CA LEU A 189 10.56 -21.33 -6.01
C LEU A 189 11.13 -20.07 -5.35
N ILE A 190 11.68 -20.21 -4.13
CA ILE A 190 12.29 -19.09 -3.40
C ILE A 190 13.48 -18.52 -4.16
N ALA A 191 14.32 -19.35 -4.78
CA ALA A 191 15.43 -18.91 -5.59
C ALA A 191 14.97 -18.02 -6.76
N LEU A 192 13.86 -18.38 -7.43
CA LEU A 192 13.34 -17.59 -8.55
C LEU A 192 12.72 -16.25 -8.12
N VAL A 193 11.89 -16.25 -7.06
CA VAL A 193 11.06 -15.09 -6.70
C VAL A 193 11.49 -14.36 -5.42
N LYS A 194 12.53 -14.84 -4.74
CA LYS A 194 13.07 -14.34 -3.46
C LYS A 194 12.01 -14.05 -2.39
N GLY A 195 11.04 -14.94 -2.23
CA GLY A 195 9.99 -14.81 -1.22
C GLY A 195 8.97 -13.70 -1.50
N HIS A 196 8.95 -13.10 -2.70
CA HIS A 196 8.05 -11.99 -3.02
C HIS A 196 6.57 -12.38 -2.79
N PRO A 197 5.84 -11.74 -1.86
CA PRO A 197 4.57 -12.26 -1.33
C PRO A 197 3.51 -12.52 -2.38
N PHE A 198 3.41 -11.64 -3.38
CA PHE A 198 2.48 -11.82 -4.49
C PHE A 198 2.89 -12.98 -5.42
N LEU A 199 4.18 -13.12 -5.74
CA LEU A 199 4.64 -14.11 -6.72
C LEU A 199 4.55 -15.53 -6.13
N VAL A 200 4.99 -15.70 -4.88
CA VAL A 200 4.85 -16.96 -4.13
C VAL A 200 3.39 -17.38 -4.05
N ASN A 201 2.51 -16.49 -3.57
CA ASN A 201 1.09 -16.81 -3.48
C ASN A 201 0.47 -17.12 -4.85
N HIS A 202 0.91 -16.43 -5.90
CA HIS A 202 0.37 -16.68 -7.23
C HIS A 202 0.74 -18.08 -7.75
N ALA A 203 2.00 -18.49 -7.60
CA ALA A 203 2.43 -19.84 -7.94
C ALA A 203 1.65 -20.90 -7.15
N LEU A 204 1.62 -20.79 -5.82
CA LEU A 204 0.95 -21.78 -4.97
C LEU A 204 -0.55 -21.87 -5.25
N LYS A 205 -1.23 -20.73 -5.50
CA LYS A 205 -2.64 -20.75 -5.92
C LYS A 205 -2.85 -21.45 -7.26
N LYS A 206 -1.97 -21.23 -8.24
CA LYS A 206 -2.04 -21.90 -9.55
C LYS A 206 -1.84 -23.41 -9.41
N MET A 207 -0.94 -23.84 -8.54
CA MET A 207 -0.78 -25.25 -8.22
C MET A 207 -2.04 -25.84 -7.57
N ALA A 208 -2.54 -25.20 -6.50
CA ALA A 208 -3.66 -25.71 -5.72
C ALA A 208 -4.97 -25.78 -6.51
N PHE A 209 -5.28 -24.75 -7.31
CA PHE A 209 -6.59 -24.63 -7.98
C PHE A 209 -6.58 -24.98 -9.46
N GLN A 210 -5.42 -25.03 -10.11
CA GLN A 210 -5.29 -25.32 -11.55
C GLN A 210 -4.43 -26.56 -11.82
N SER A 211 -4.00 -27.29 -10.78
CA SER A 211 -3.22 -28.53 -10.87
C SER A 211 -1.93 -28.39 -11.71
N MET A 212 -1.37 -27.18 -11.78
CA MET A 212 -0.10 -26.94 -12.48
C MET A 212 1.07 -27.49 -11.67
N LYS A 213 2.04 -28.09 -12.35
CA LYS A 213 3.29 -28.54 -11.71
C LYS A 213 4.24 -27.35 -11.51
N LEU A 214 4.99 -27.37 -10.41
CA LEU A 214 5.92 -26.27 -10.13
C LEU A 214 7.01 -26.17 -11.21
N GLU A 215 7.50 -27.30 -11.70
CA GLU A 215 8.52 -27.37 -12.74
C GLU A 215 8.08 -26.66 -14.02
N GLU A 216 6.81 -26.82 -14.39
CA GLU A 216 6.21 -26.14 -15.55
C GLU A 216 6.08 -24.63 -15.31
N ILE A 217 5.69 -24.22 -14.11
CA ILE A 217 5.62 -22.80 -13.71
C ILE A 217 7.00 -22.15 -13.80
N LEU A 218 8.03 -22.79 -13.24
CA LEU A 218 9.40 -22.28 -13.20
C LEU A 218 10.00 -22.21 -14.61
N ALA A 219 9.82 -23.26 -15.43
CA ALA A 219 10.36 -23.33 -16.78
C ALA A 219 9.79 -22.24 -17.72
N LYS A 220 8.56 -21.79 -17.46
CA LYS A 220 7.88 -20.77 -18.28
C LYS A 220 7.89 -19.38 -17.67
N ALA A 221 8.53 -19.19 -16.51
CA ALA A 221 8.31 -18.02 -15.66
C ALA A 221 8.66 -16.67 -16.31
N ASP A 222 9.61 -16.62 -17.23
CA ASP A 222 10.04 -15.40 -17.93
C ASP A 222 9.53 -15.33 -19.38
N THR A 223 8.60 -16.22 -19.76
CA THR A 223 8.05 -16.32 -21.12
C THR A 223 6.67 -15.66 -21.24
N LYS A 224 6.14 -15.57 -22.46
CA LYS A 224 4.77 -15.10 -22.71
C LYS A 224 3.68 -16.05 -22.16
N GLU A 225 4.04 -17.29 -21.82
CA GLU A 225 3.15 -18.26 -21.19
C GLU A 225 3.22 -18.24 -19.66
N SER A 226 4.04 -17.36 -19.10
CA SER A 226 4.23 -17.24 -17.65
C SER A 226 2.94 -16.92 -16.93
N ILE A 227 2.73 -17.56 -15.77
CA ILE A 227 1.71 -17.15 -14.82
C ILE A 227 1.94 -15.73 -14.30
N TYR A 228 3.17 -15.21 -14.38
CA TYR A 228 3.51 -13.86 -13.91
C TYR A 228 3.35 -12.79 -15.00
N ARG A 229 2.88 -13.17 -16.20
CA ARG A 229 2.82 -12.28 -17.37
C ARG A 229 2.16 -10.94 -17.08
N ASP A 230 0.95 -10.93 -16.54
CA ASP A 230 0.19 -9.68 -16.35
C ASP A 230 0.88 -8.74 -15.35
N HIS A 231 1.48 -9.31 -14.31
CA HIS A 231 2.28 -8.56 -13.34
C HIS A 231 3.55 -7.97 -13.97
N LEU A 232 4.29 -8.78 -14.74
CA LEU A 232 5.50 -8.34 -15.44
C LEU A 232 5.19 -7.29 -16.51
N LEU A 233 4.08 -7.42 -17.23
CA LEU A 233 3.61 -6.43 -18.20
C LEU A 233 3.18 -5.12 -17.54
N LYS A 234 2.47 -5.17 -16.40
CA LYS A 234 2.15 -3.97 -15.62
C LYS A 234 3.43 -3.19 -15.28
N LEU A 235 4.44 -3.89 -14.77
CA LEU A 235 5.72 -3.30 -14.42
C LEU A 235 6.49 -2.77 -15.64
N LEU A 236 6.46 -3.49 -16.76
CA LEU A 236 7.05 -3.05 -18.03
C LEU A 236 6.42 -1.75 -18.53
N ASN A 237 5.09 -1.64 -18.47
CA ASN A 237 4.37 -0.44 -18.90
C ASN A 237 4.78 0.79 -18.07
N ILE A 238 4.88 0.65 -16.74
CA ILE A 238 5.35 1.73 -15.84
C ILE A 238 6.75 2.22 -16.27
N LEU A 239 7.65 1.30 -16.60
CA LEU A 239 9.00 1.65 -17.06
C LEU A 239 8.97 2.34 -18.43
N GLN A 240 8.17 1.84 -19.38
CA GLN A 240 8.05 2.42 -20.72
C GLN A 240 7.54 3.86 -20.69
N GLU A 241 6.65 4.20 -19.76
CA GLU A 241 6.15 5.57 -19.57
C GLU A 241 7.19 6.52 -18.96
N LYS A 242 8.28 5.99 -18.36
CA LYS A 242 9.28 6.77 -17.62
C LYS A 242 10.71 6.42 -18.09
N PRO A 243 11.21 7.04 -19.18
CA PRO A 243 12.52 6.73 -19.75
C PRO A 243 13.69 6.73 -18.75
N PRO A 244 13.80 7.69 -17.79
CA PRO A 244 14.87 7.65 -16.80
C PRO A 244 14.84 6.41 -15.89
N LEU A 245 13.65 5.95 -15.50
CA LEU A 245 13.49 4.73 -14.70
C LEU A 245 13.82 3.49 -15.52
N LYS A 246 13.39 3.46 -16.79
CA LYS A 246 13.71 2.39 -17.73
C LYS A 246 15.22 2.19 -17.89
N GLU A 247 15.96 3.24 -18.21
CA GLU A 247 17.40 3.15 -18.46
C GLU A 247 18.16 2.73 -17.19
N ALA A 248 17.79 3.28 -16.04
CA ALA A 248 18.38 2.90 -14.77
C ALA A 248 18.10 1.44 -14.41
N PHE A 249 16.87 0.97 -14.58
CA PHE A 249 16.53 -0.41 -14.26
C PHE A 249 17.13 -1.40 -15.26
N LYS A 250 17.24 -1.03 -16.54
CA LYS A 250 17.97 -1.80 -17.55
C LYS A 250 19.40 -2.07 -17.10
N LYS A 251 20.10 -1.03 -16.61
CA LYS A 251 21.45 -1.18 -16.04
C LYS A 251 21.49 -2.18 -14.89
N VAL A 252 20.53 -2.10 -13.96
CA VAL A 252 20.44 -3.00 -12.79
C VAL A 252 20.26 -4.48 -13.19
N VAL A 253 19.51 -4.76 -14.26
CA VAL A 253 19.25 -6.15 -14.69
C VAL A 253 20.33 -6.72 -15.62
N THR A 254 21.10 -5.87 -16.31
CA THR A 254 22.19 -6.32 -17.21
C THR A 254 23.53 -6.46 -16.51
N GLU A 255 23.82 -5.64 -15.50
CA GLU A 255 25.09 -5.72 -14.77
C GLU A 255 25.11 -6.90 -13.79
N SER A 256 26.22 -7.64 -13.75
CA SER A 256 26.40 -8.79 -12.86
C SER A 256 26.55 -8.40 -11.39
N ALA A 257 27.06 -7.20 -11.13
CA ALA A 257 27.22 -6.63 -9.80
C ALA A 257 26.08 -5.65 -9.46
N PRO A 258 25.75 -5.46 -8.17
CA PRO A 258 24.83 -4.41 -7.73
C PRO A 258 25.30 -3.01 -8.16
N VAL A 259 24.36 -2.14 -8.52
CA VAL A 259 24.64 -0.88 -9.22
C VAL A 259 24.34 0.31 -8.31
N ASN A 260 25.25 1.28 -8.23
CA ASN A 260 24.94 2.55 -7.59
C ASN A 260 24.05 3.40 -8.52
N LEU A 261 22.89 3.83 -7.99
CA LEU A 261 21.92 4.65 -8.69
C LEU A 261 21.71 5.96 -7.93
N ASN A 262 21.29 7.00 -8.66
CA ASN A 262 20.83 8.24 -8.05
C ASN A 262 19.69 7.95 -7.06
N ALA A 263 19.75 8.56 -5.87
CA ALA A 263 18.80 8.33 -4.78
C ALA A 263 17.31 8.49 -5.20
N HIS A 264 16.99 9.43 -6.07
CA HIS A 264 15.61 9.68 -6.50
C HIS A 264 15.11 8.57 -7.44
N ILE A 265 16.00 8.08 -8.31
CA ILE A 265 15.71 6.94 -9.19
C ILE A 265 15.60 5.65 -8.36
N SER A 266 16.50 5.46 -7.40
CA SER A 266 16.45 4.33 -6.44
C SER A 266 15.11 4.29 -5.71
N PHE A 267 14.72 5.42 -5.11
CA PHE A 267 13.45 5.53 -4.39
C PHE A 267 12.25 5.15 -5.28
N LYS A 268 12.19 5.67 -6.51
CA LYS A 268 11.08 5.37 -7.44
C LYS A 268 11.06 3.92 -7.91
N LEU A 269 12.22 3.33 -8.19
CA LEU A 269 12.30 1.92 -8.59
C LEU A 269 11.96 0.97 -7.42
N GLU A 270 12.38 1.32 -6.20
CA GLU A 270 12.06 0.58 -4.99
C GLU A 270 10.58 0.70 -4.64
N SER A 271 9.97 1.89 -4.81
CA SER A 271 8.56 2.14 -4.53
C SER A 271 7.63 1.33 -5.45
N VAL A 272 8.02 1.11 -6.72
CA VAL A 272 7.33 0.21 -7.66
C VAL A 272 7.58 -1.26 -7.31
N GLY A 273 8.63 -1.54 -6.55
CA GLY A 273 9.03 -2.88 -6.12
C GLY A 273 9.90 -3.63 -7.11
N LEU A 274 10.64 -2.91 -7.97
CA LEU A 274 11.52 -3.52 -8.99
C LEU A 274 12.90 -3.88 -8.45
N ILE A 275 13.42 -3.07 -7.53
CA ILE A 275 14.74 -3.24 -6.93
C ILE A 275 14.64 -3.44 -5.41
N ARG A 276 15.75 -3.88 -4.81
CA ARG A 276 16.08 -3.64 -3.41
C ARG A 276 17.38 -2.88 -3.33
N ILE A 277 17.52 -2.08 -2.28
CA ILE A 277 18.77 -1.41 -1.93
C ILE A 277 19.45 -2.18 -0.79
N ASN A 278 20.73 -2.50 -0.97
CA ASN A 278 21.59 -3.03 0.07
C ASN A 278 22.82 -2.12 0.24
N GLY A 279 22.88 -1.39 1.36
CA GLY A 279 23.79 -0.24 1.49
C GLY A 279 23.40 0.85 0.48
N ASP A 280 24.31 1.15 -0.45
CA ASP A 280 24.09 2.14 -1.53
C ASP A 280 23.91 1.51 -2.92
N LEU A 281 23.76 0.18 -2.98
CA LEU A 281 23.72 -0.56 -4.23
C LEU A 281 22.34 -1.15 -4.50
N ALA A 282 21.87 -0.96 -5.72
CA ALA A 282 20.63 -1.50 -6.23
C ALA A 282 20.83 -2.87 -6.87
N GLU A 283 19.96 -3.81 -6.50
CA GLU A 283 19.85 -5.12 -7.14
C GLU A 283 18.40 -5.40 -7.58
N PRO A 284 18.16 -6.21 -8.62
CA PRO A 284 16.81 -6.64 -8.96
C PRO A 284 16.17 -7.36 -7.76
N ARG A 285 14.91 -7.04 -7.46
CA ARG A 285 14.20 -7.61 -6.29
C ARG A 285 14.09 -9.13 -6.34
N SER A 286 14.10 -9.73 -7.54
CA SER A 286 14.12 -11.18 -7.73
C SER A 286 14.85 -11.59 -9.02
N PRO A 287 15.41 -12.82 -9.08
CA PRO A 287 15.95 -13.38 -10.31
C PRO A 287 14.95 -13.43 -11.47
N LEU A 288 13.66 -13.66 -11.18
CA LEU A 288 12.61 -13.55 -12.20
C LEU A 288 12.63 -12.19 -12.90
N TYR A 289 12.73 -11.10 -12.14
CA TYR A 289 12.78 -9.76 -12.72
C TYR A 289 14.04 -9.58 -13.56
N ARG A 290 15.21 -10.04 -13.08
CA ARG A 290 16.45 -9.99 -13.85
C ARG A 290 16.29 -10.70 -15.20
N GLN A 291 15.79 -11.94 -15.19
CA GLN A 291 15.63 -12.77 -16.40
C GLN A 291 14.66 -12.15 -17.41
N TYR A 292 13.49 -11.69 -16.94
CA TYR A 292 12.47 -11.11 -17.81
C TYR A 292 12.91 -9.76 -18.38
N PHE A 293 13.34 -8.83 -17.53
CA PHE A 293 13.61 -7.46 -17.96
C PHE A 293 14.92 -7.31 -18.73
N ALA A 294 15.92 -8.15 -18.50
CA ALA A 294 17.14 -8.16 -19.34
C ALA A 294 16.85 -8.49 -20.81
N LYS A 295 15.77 -9.23 -21.09
CA LYS A 295 15.35 -9.58 -22.46
C LYS A 295 14.43 -8.54 -23.11
N ASN A 296 13.71 -7.76 -22.30
CA ASN A 296 12.59 -6.94 -22.77
C ASN A 296 12.81 -5.41 -22.63
N LEU A 297 13.94 -4.96 -22.08
CA LEU A 297 14.29 -3.53 -21.91
C LEU A 297 15.39 -3.04 -22.85
#